data_AF-A0A1Q7D4W3-F1
#
_entry.id   AF-A0A1Q7D4W3-F1
#
_cell.length_a   1.000
_cell.length_b   1.000
_cell.length_c   1.000
_cell.angle_alpha   90.00
_cell.angle_beta   90.00
_cell.angle_gamma   90.00
#
_symmetry.space_group_name_H-M   'P 1'
#
loop_
_entity.id
_entity.type
_entity.pdbx_description
1 polymer ?
#
loop_
_entity_poly.entity_id
_entity_poly.type
_entity_poly.pdbx_seq_one_letter_code
_entity_poly.pdbx_strand_id
1 'polypeptide(L)'
;MPDLLFHDLRRSSVNNLTAAKVPPKVAMRITGHKTMATFLRYHIVTDDDVQAALEQTDAAISAVVAAAVEQTSAPLASEATE
;
A
#
# COMPACT_ATOMS: atom_id res chain seq x y z
N MET A 1 29.16 19.80 0.94
CA MET A 1 28.48 19.19 2.09
C MET A 1 29.39 18.11 2.63
N PRO A 2 30.01 18.32 3.79
CA PRO A 2 30.91 17.31 4.35
C PRO A 2 30.05 16.15 4.88
N ASP A 3 30.49 14.93 4.58
CA ASP A 3 30.02 13.68 5.18
C ASP A 3 28.62 13.18 4.77
N LEU A 4 28.34 13.13 3.45
CA LEU A 4 27.36 12.18 2.92
C LEU A 4 27.94 10.77 3.08
N LEU A 5 27.89 10.29 4.32
CA LEU A 5 28.35 8.98 4.70
C LEU A 5 27.50 7.98 3.91
N PHE A 6 28.11 7.28 2.93
CA PHE A 6 27.58 6.09 2.24
C PHE A 6 27.31 4.91 3.22
N HIS A 7 27.02 5.19 4.49
CA HIS A 7 27.12 4.26 5.60
C HIS A 7 25.75 3.85 6.16
N ASP A 8 24.64 4.45 5.71
CA ASP A 8 23.30 3.88 5.97
C ASP A 8 22.29 4.14 4.84
N LEU A 9 22.50 3.48 3.71
CA LEU A 9 21.48 3.40 2.66
C LEU A 9 20.38 2.37 2.98
N ARG A 10 20.49 1.60 4.08
CA ARG A 10 19.51 0.55 4.38
C ARG A 10 18.16 1.14 4.72
N ARG A 11 18.13 2.15 5.58
CA ARG A 11 16.91 2.90 5.91
C ARG A 11 16.27 3.53 4.67
N SER A 12 17.04 4.27 3.88
CA SER A 12 16.54 4.91 2.66
C SER A 12 16.06 3.89 1.62
N SER A 13 16.77 2.76 1.47
CA SER A 13 16.36 1.70 0.55
C SER A 13 15.04 1.04 0.96
N VAL A 14 14.86 0.76 2.25
CA VAL A 14 13.63 0.16 2.78
C VAL A 14 12.46 1.12 2.60
N ASN A 15 12.63 2.39 2.98
CA ASN A 15 11.57 3.40 2.84
C ASN A 15 11.19 3.64 1.36
N ASN A 16 12.18 3.76 0.47
CA ASN A 16 11.92 3.96 -0.95
C ASN A 16 11.19 2.76 -1.57
N LEU A 17 11.56 1.54 -1.20
CA LEU A 17 10.89 0.32 -1.67
C LEU A 17 9.45 0.21 -1.14
N THR A 18 9.21 0.58 0.12
CA THR A 18 7.85 0.60 0.66
C THR A 18 6.99 1.69 0.00
N ALA A 19 7.53 2.89 -0.22
CA ALA A 19 6.83 3.97 -0.91
C ALA A 19 6.49 3.59 -2.36
N ALA A 20 7.35 2.82 -3.02
CA ALA A 20 7.07 2.22 -4.34
C ALA A 20 6.07 1.04 -4.29
N LYS A 21 5.44 0.78 -3.14
CA LYS A 21 4.46 -0.30 -2.90
C LYS A 21 5.01 -1.70 -3.21
N VAL A 22 6.32 -1.90 -3.05
CA VAL A 22 6.95 -3.22 -3.27
C VAL A 22 6.59 -4.16 -2.12
N PRO A 23 6.20 -5.42 -2.39
CA PRO A 23 5.89 -6.38 -1.33
C PRO A 23 7.09 -6.61 -0.39
N PRO A 24 6.90 -6.69 0.93
CA PRO A 24 8.00 -6.81 1.89
C PRO A 24 8.93 -8.00 1.62
N LYS A 25 8.39 -9.13 1.16
CA LYS A 25 9.19 -10.30 0.80
C LYS A 25 10.18 -10.03 -0.34
N VAL A 26 9.78 -9.21 -1.32
CA VAL A 26 10.65 -8.79 -2.44
C VAL A 26 11.65 -7.74 -1.96
N ALA A 27 11.18 -6.75 -1.19
CA ALA A 27 12.04 -5.72 -0.61
C ALA A 27 13.13 -6.31 0.31
N MET A 28 12.81 -7.34 1.10
CA MET A 28 13.76 -8.09 1.93
C MET A 28 14.83 -8.80 1.09
N ARG A 29 14.46 -9.37 -0.06
CA ARG A 29 15.42 -9.99 -0.99
C ARG A 29 16.37 -8.96 -1.60
N ILE A 30 15.88 -7.77 -1.92
CA ILE A 30 16.68 -6.66 -2.47
C ILE A 30 17.63 -6.11 -1.41
N THR A 31 17.13 -5.90 -0.20
CA THR A 31 17.90 -5.27 0.91
C THR A 31 18.80 -6.25 1.68
N GLY A 32 18.65 -7.56 1.45
CA GLY A 32 19.43 -8.60 2.12
C GLY A 32 18.98 -8.94 3.53
N HIS A 33 17.74 -8.58 3.92
CA HIS A 33 17.18 -8.90 5.23
C HIS A 33 16.69 -10.34 5.29
N LYS A 34 17.23 -11.13 6.23
CA LYS A 34 16.81 -12.53 6.46
C LYS A 34 15.53 -12.65 7.28
N THR A 35 15.29 -11.71 8.19
CA THR A 35 14.13 -11.75 9.11
C THR A 35 13.29 -10.49 8.98
N MET A 36 11.99 -10.63 9.24
CA MET A 36 11.06 -9.50 9.20
C MET A 36 11.34 -8.49 10.32
N ALA A 37 11.80 -8.96 11.48
CA ALA A 37 12.18 -8.07 12.59
C ALA A 37 13.33 -7.12 12.20
N THR A 38 14.33 -7.60 11.45
CA THR A 38 15.40 -6.73 10.95
C THR A 38 14.89 -5.73 9.92
N PHE A 39 14.00 -6.15 9.02
CA PHE A 39 13.40 -5.26 8.03
C PHE A 39 12.60 -4.13 8.70
N LEU A 40 11.76 -4.46 9.68
CA LEU A 40 10.96 -3.48 10.42
C LEU A 40 11.80 -2.47 11.22
N ARG A 41 13.00 -2.85 11.67
CA ARG A 41 13.90 -1.93 12.39
C ARG A 41 14.37 -0.76 11.52
N TYR A 42 14.50 -1.00 10.21
CA TYR A 42 14.92 0.02 9.24
C TYR A 42 13.74 0.68 8.52
N HIS A 43 12.54 0.12 8.64
CA HIS A 43 11.32 0.70 8.09
C HIS A 43 10.73 1.71 9.06
N ILE A 44 10.78 2.98 8.69
CA ILE A 44 10.21 4.05 9.53
C ILE A 44 8.91 4.51 8.93
N VAL A 45 7.87 4.38 9.75
CA VAL A 45 6.52 4.83 9.47
C VAL A 45 6.36 6.21 10.08
N THR A 46 5.93 7.17 9.26
CA THR A 46 5.57 8.52 9.70
C THR A 46 4.06 8.63 9.89
N ASP A 47 3.59 9.64 10.62
CA ASP A 47 2.15 9.88 10.80
C ASP A 47 1.47 10.17 9.44
N ASP A 48 2.17 10.84 8.53
CA ASP A 48 1.72 11.10 7.16
C ASP A 48 1.49 9.79 6.39
N ASP A 49 2.35 8.77 6.57
CA ASP A 49 2.17 7.46 5.93
C ASP A 49 0.90 6.76 6.43
N VAL A 50 0.57 6.93 7.72
CA VAL A 50 -0.66 6.37 8.31
C VAL A 50 -1.88 7.07 7.72
N GLN A 51 -1.86 8.40 7.65
CA GLN A 51 -2.96 9.17 7.06
C GLN A 51 -3.16 8.79 5.58
N ALA A 52 -2.09 8.75 4.80
CA ALA A 52 -2.16 8.38 3.38
C ALA A 52 -2.70 6.95 3.20
N ALA A 53 -2.35 6.01 4.09
CA ALA A 53 -2.87 4.64 4.04
C ALA A 53 -4.38 4.58 4.33
N LEU A 54 -4.87 5.38 5.28
CA LEU A 54 -6.30 5.50 5.57
C LEU A 54 -7.05 6.09 4.37
N GLU A 55 -6.59 7.23 3.85
CA GLU A 55 -7.20 7.89 2.69
C GLU A 55 -7.26 6.97 1.46
N GLN A 56 -6.17 6.23 1.19
CA GLN A 56 -6.14 5.29 0.07
C GLN A 56 -7.11 4.12 0.27
N THR A 57 -7.31 3.66 1.51
CA THR A 57 -8.25 2.57 1.84
C THR A 57 -9.70 3.05 1.69
N ASP A 58 -10.01 4.24 2.20
CA ASP A 58 -11.34 4.84 2.09
C ASP A 58 -11.74 5.09 0.63
N ALA A 59 -10.80 5.59 -0.18
CA ALA A 59 -11.01 5.78 -1.62
C ALA A 59 -11.27 4.45 -2.33
N ALA A 60 -10.51 3.39 -1.99
CA ALA A 60 -10.69 2.06 -2.57
C ALA A 60 -12.06 1.45 -2.19
N ILE A 61 -12.46 1.54 -0.92
CA ILE A 61 -13.77 1.07 -0.46
C ILE A 61 -14.90 1.84 -1.15
N SER A 62 -14.78 3.17 -1.24
CA SER A 62 -15.79 4.01 -1.89
C SER A 62 -15.96 3.64 -3.37
N ALA A 63 -14.86 3.36 -4.08
CA ALA A 63 -14.91 2.91 -5.47
C ALA A 63 -15.60 1.54 -5.61
N VAL A 64 -15.31 0.59 -4.72
CA VAL A 64 -15.96 -0.73 -4.71
C VAL A 64 -17.45 -0.61 -4.42
N VAL A 65 -17.84 0.21 -3.44
CA VAL A 65 -19.24 0.46 -3.09
C VAL A 65 -19.99 1.13 -4.24
N ALA A 66 -19.41 2.14 -4.88
CA ALA A 66 -20.00 2.80 -6.04
C ALA A 66 -20.25 1.82 -7.19
N ALA A 67 -19.27 0.97 -7.50
CA ALA A 67 -19.42 -0.07 -8.52
C ALA A 67 -20.50 -1.11 -8.16
N ALA A 68 -20.67 -1.45 -6.89
CA ALA A 68 -21.70 -2.39 -6.44
C ALA A 68 -23.13 -1.80 -6.49
N VAL A 69 -23.28 -0.50 -6.22
CA VAL A 69 -24.56 0.22 -6.32
C VAL A 69 -25.04 0.24 -7.78
N GLU A 70 -24.13 0.47 -8.72
CA GLU A 70 -24.45 0.51 -10.15
C GLU A 70 -24.92 -0.85 -10.70
N GLN A 71 -24.34 -1.96 -10.23
CA GLN A 71 -24.77 -3.31 -10.60
C GLN A 71 -26.12 -3.74 -10.00
N THR A 72 -26.53 -3.12 -8.88
CA THR A 72 -27.81 -3.42 -8.23
C THR A 72 -28.98 -2.68 -8.90
N SER A 73 -28.71 -1.64 -9.71
CA SER A 73 -29.73 -0.82 -10.38
C SER A 73 -30.24 -1.35 -11.73
N ALA A 74 -29.87 -2.54 -12.17
CA ALA A 74 -30.51 -3.19 -13.33
C ALA A 74 -31.92 -3.68 -12.93
N PRO A 75 -33.01 -3.14 -13.50
CA PRO A 75 -34.35 -3.47 -13.04
C PRO A 75 -34.72 -4.88 -13.48
N LEU A 76 -35.14 -5.72 -12.53
CA LEU A 76 -36.10 -6.79 -12.81
C LEU A 76 -37.38 -6.11 -13.31
N ALA A 77 -37.51 -5.90 -14.61
CA ALA A 77 -38.78 -5.53 -15.22
C ALA A 77 -38.96 -6.30 -16.54
N SER A 78 -39.99 -7.16 -16.53
CA SER A 78 -40.66 -7.81 -17.68
C SER A 78 -40.29 -9.26 -18.04
N GLU A 79 -40.44 -10.19 -17.09
CA GLU A 79 -40.92 -11.55 -17.38
C GLU A 79 -42.13 -11.85 -16.47
N ALA A 80 -43.21 -11.09 -16.64
CA ALA A 80 -44.46 -11.32 -15.92
C ALA A 80 -45.65 -10.80 -16.74
N THR A 81 -45.94 -11.40 -17.89
CA THR A 81 -47.32 -11.64 -18.37
C THR A 81 -47.29 -12.56 -19.59
N GLU A 82 -47.95 -13.71 -19.42
CA GLU A 82 -48.89 -14.39 -20.32
C GLU A 82 -48.97 -13.98 -21.81
#